data_AF-A0A1Y2HGR3-F1
#
_entry.id   AF-A0A1Y2HGR3-F1
#
_cell.length_a   1.000
_cell.length_b   1.000
_cell.length_c   1.000
_cell.angle_alpha   90.00
_cell.angle_beta   90.00
_cell.angle_gamma   90.00
#
_symmetry.space_group_name_H-M   'P 1'
#
loop_
_entity.id
_entity.type
_entity.pdbx_description
1 polymer ?
#
loop_
_entity_poly.entity_id
_entity_poly.type
_entity_poly.pdbx_seq_one_letter_code
_entity_poly.pdbx_strand_id
1 'polypeptide(L)'
;MSLFNLVPTASSLAIKRSLQSTLTGTVPASFTLATGHTFSGACYGAPTSAAGEVVFTTALVGYPESLTDPSYAGQILVLTQPLAGNYGVPAPKFEQGLSEYYESARIHAKAVIVQDYSWQFSHRQAVSSLGAWCAAHGVPLVSGVDTRALVGVLREQGSTMGSVQVVGGPAVALPPPASGPHLVASVSTKAPQVFGKGGKYKLAVMDYGVKHNILRSALKGGETEVTLLPWDFPIDEHAHKFDGILLSNGPGDPKFMTTPVKHVLGMAAGMKTYKLKYGNRGHNQPCIDLIHGGKCVITSQNHGYCLDDSTMPEGWQVYLKNANDGSNEGIWAAGGRWKAVQFHPEAWGGPTDTLYMFDEFKDQVKAFHECGSLPSPRWIWGSNAVPYQVSVPEAFQPFQAVKTYVFGLRLAFLGADRE
;
A
#
# COMPACT_ATOMS: atom_id res chain seq x y z
N MET A 1 -46.46 34.14 4.45
CA MET A 1 -45.26 34.04 3.59
C MET A 1 -44.69 32.64 3.77
N SER A 2 -45.07 31.71 2.88
CA SER A 2 -44.56 30.33 2.85
C SER A 2 -43.55 30.25 1.70
N LEU A 3 -42.27 30.09 2.03
CA LEU A 3 -41.22 29.80 1.07
C LEU A 3 -41.19 28.28 0.85
N PHE A 4 -41.64 27.87 -0.33
CA PHE A 4 -41.64 26.49 -0.78
C PHE A 4 -40.21 25.94 -0.89
N ASN A 5 -39.97 24.85 -0.15
CA ASN A 5 -38.88 23.91 -0.39
C ASN A 5 -39.11 23.22 -1.75
N LEU A 6 -38.28 23.54 -2.74
CA LEU A 6 -38.16 22.74 -3.96
C LEU A 6 -36.92 21.85 -3.83
N VAL A 7 -37.15 20.60 -3.42
CA VAL A 7 -36.19 19.51 -3.59
C VAL A 7 -36.01 19.27 -5.09
N PRO A 8 -34.79 19.29 -5.65
CA PRO A 8 -34.61 19.06 -7.08
C PRO A 8 -34.93 17.59 -7.41
N THR A 9 -35.74 17.37 -8.43
CA THR A 9 -36.04 16.02 -8.94
C THR A 9 -34.81 15.42 -9.63
N ALA A 10 -34.68 14.09 -9.64
CA ALA A 10 -33.56 13.36 -10.25
C ALA A 10 -33.30 13.74 -11.72
N SER A 11 -34.36 14.13 -12.45
CA SER A 11 -34.28 14.64 -13.83
C SER A 11 -33.54 15.99 -13.92
N SER A 12 -33.74 16.91 -12.96
CA SER A 12 -33.04 18.20 -12.96
C SER A 12 -31.53 18.08 -12.65
N LEU A 13 -31.15 17.09 -11.84
CA LEU A 13 -29.73 16.76 -11.58
C LEU A 13 -29.07 16.10 -12.79
N ALA A 14 -29.77 15.22 -13.50
CA ALA A 14 -29.27 14.60 -14.72
C ALA A 14 -29.07 15.63 -15.85
N ILE A 15 -29.99 16.59 -15.98
CA ILE A 15 -29.90 17.67 -16.97
C ILE A 15 -28.75 18.64 -16.63
N LYS A 16 -28.56 19.01 -15.35
CA LYS A 16 -27.39 19.80 -14.93
C LYS A 16 -26.06 19.08 -15.19
N ARG A 17 -25.98 17.76 -14.92
CA ARG A 17 -24.78 16.95 -15.22
C ARG A 17 -24.50 16.83 -16.73
N SER A 18 -25.54 16.69 -17.54
CA SER A 18 -25.45 16.64 -19.01
C SER A 18 -24.96 17.97 -19.62
N LEU A 19 -25.48 19.11 -19.13
CA LEU A 19 -25.02 20.43 -19.59
C LEU A 19 -23.61 20.79 -19.07
N GLN A 20 -23.22 20.30 -17.89
CA GLN A 20 -21.85 20.46 -17.39
C GLN A 20 -20.84 19.62 -18.19
N SER A 21 -21.22 18.44 -18.69
CA SER A 21 -20.28 17.60 -19.46
C SER A 21 -19.91 18.22 -20.81
N THR A 22 -20.86 18.91 -21.44
CA THR A 22 -20.63 19.61 -22.72
C THR A 22 -19.76 20.86 -22.54
N LEU A 23 -19.75 21.48 -21.37
CA LEU A 23 -18.96 22.69 -21.06
C LEU A 23 -17.56 22.38 -20.48
N THR A 24 -17.31 21.14 -20.02
CA THR A 24 -16.04 20.73 -19.36
C THR A 24 -15.20 19.75 -20.19
N GLY A 25 -15.68 19.29 -21.34
CA GLY A 25 -14.96 18.31 -22.18
C GLY A 25 -14.88 16.92 -21.54
N THR A 26 -15.80 16.59 -20.62
CA THR A 26 -15.80 15.30 -19.93
C THR A 26 -16.51 14.23 -20.74
N VAL A 27 -15.92 13.03 -20.77
CA VAL A 27 -16.41 11.92 -21.60
C VAL A 27 -17.15 10.92 -20.72
N PRO A 28 -18.42 10.55 -21.02
CA PRO A 28 -19.12 9.55 -20.22
C PRO A 28 -18.35 8.23 -20.14
N ALA A 29 -18.41 7.58 -18.98
CA ALA A 29 -17.75 6.30 -18.75
C ALA A 29 -18.65 5.36 -17.92
N SER A 30 -18.54 4.06 -18.17
CA SER A 30 -19.17 3.02 -17.35
C SER A 30 -18.09 2.14 -16.72
N PHE A 31 -18.31 1.76 -15.47
CA PHE A 31 -17.45 0.87 -14.73
C PHE A 31 -18.24 -0.39 -14.36
N THR A 32 -17.79 -1.55 -14.83
CA THR A 32 -18.48 -2.82 -14.65
C THR A 32 -17.59 -3.82 -13.95
N LEU A 33 -18.13 -4.51 -12.94
CA LEU A 33 -17.49 -5.62 -12.26
C LEU A 33 -17.87 -6.94 -12.94
N ALA A 34 -17.01 -7.95 -12.83
CA ALA A 34 -17.30 -9.31 -13.29
C ALA A 34 -18.52 -9.93 -12.60
N THR A 35 -18.93 -9.39 -11.44
CA THR A 35 -20.15 -9.79 -10.73
C THR A 35 -21.42 -9.13 -11.26
N GLY A 36 -21.33 -8.34 -12.34
CA GLY A 36 -22.46 -7.70 -13.02
C GLY A 36 -22.81 -6.31 -12.52
N HIS A 37 -22.30 -5.90 -11.35
CA HIS A 37 -22.49 -4.55 -10.82
C HIS A 37 -21.91 -3.51 -11.78
N THR A 38 -22.70 -2.51 -12.15
CA THR A 38 -22.30 -1.44 -13.05
C THR A 38 -22.54 -0.08 -12.43
N PHE A 39 -21.57 0.81 -12.60
CA PHE A 39 -21.57 2.17 -12.12
C PHE A 39 -21.35 3.12 -13.30
N SER A 40 -21.98 4.28 -13.28
CA SER A 40 -21.79 5.31 -14.29
C SER A 40 -20.95 6.46 -13.73
N GLY A 41 -20.13 7.06 -14.57
CA GLY A 41 -19.30 8.21 -14.22
C GLY A 41 -18.89 9.01 -15.44
N ALA A 42 -17.95 9.92 -15.25
CA ALA A 42 -17.34 10.70 -16.32
C ALA A 42 -15.82 10.58 -16.23
N CYS A 43 -15.16 10.44 -17.38
CA CYS A 43 -13.72 10.39 -17.51
C CYS A 43 -13.15 11.81 -17.54
N TYR A 44 -12.13 12.03 -16.70
CA TYR A 44 -11.32 13.25 -16.60
C TYR A 44 -9.84 12.99 -16.88
N GLY A 45 -9.47 11.72 -17.11
CA GLY A 45 -8.12 11.30 -17.46
C GLY A 45 -7.99 11.03 -18.96
N ALA A 46 -7.20 10.02 -19.32
CA ALA A 46 -7.06 9.62 -20.71
C ALA A 46 -8.40 9.09 -21.27
N PRO A 47 -8.78 9.45 -22.51
CA PRO A 47 -9.98 8.95 -23.18
C PRO A 47 -9.78 7.51 -23.68
N THR A 48 -9.35 6.61 -22.80
CA THR A 48 -9.12 5.19 -23.08
C THR A 48 -9.84 4.33 -22.06
N SER A 49 -10.13 3.10 -22.46
CA SER A 49 -10.71 2.08 -21.59
C SER A 49 -9.61 1.22 -20.98
N ALA A 50 -9.91 0.58 -19.85
CA ALA A 50 -8.97 -0.27 -19.13
C ALA A 50 -9.70 -1.40 -18.43
N ALA A 51 -9.02 -2.52 -18.20
CA ALA A 51 -9.51 -3.60 -17.36
C ALA A 51 -8.40 -4.18 -16.50
N GLY A 52 -8.80 -4.76 -15.37
CA GLY A 52 -7.88 -5.31 -14.37
C GLY A 52 -8.61 -5.78 -13.13
N GLU A 53 -7.84 -6.23 -12.15
CA GLU A 53 -8.39 -6.54 -10.83
C GLU A 53 -8.76 -5.24 -10.12
N VAL A 54 -9.99 -5.18 -9.61
CA VAL A 54 -10.53 -4.02 -8.90
C VAL A 54 -10.17 -4.14 -7.44
N VAL A 55 -9.45 -3.13 -6.95
CA VAL A 55 -9.01 -3.03 -5.57
C VAL A 55 -9.37 -1.65 -5.04
N PHE A 56 -9.47 -1.54 -3.71
CA PHE A 56 -9.66 -0.25 -3.06
C PHE A 56 -8.56 0.01 -2.04
N THR A 57 -8.31 1.29 -1.73
CA THR A 57 -7.43 1.70 -0.63
C THR A 57 -8.17 2.61 0.32
N THR A 58 -7.97 2.41 1.63
CA THR A 58 -8.49 3.29 2.69
C THR A 58 -7.59 4.52 2.93
N ALA A 59 -6.51 4.68 2.18
CA ALA A 59 -5.65 5.84 2.25
C ALA A 59 -6.44 7.13 1.94
N LEU A 60 -6.36 8.11 2.85
CA LEU A 60 -7.04 9.39 2.71
C LEU A 60 -6.22 10.43 1.92
N VAL A 61 -4.91 10.23 1.90
CA VAL A 61 -3.92 11.11 1.27
C VAL A 61 -2.88 10.27 0.54
N GLY A 62 -2.04 10.91 -0.26
CA GLY A 62 -0.97 10.25 -1.00
C GLY A 62 -1.44 9.54 -2.27
N TYR A 63 -2.40 10.11 -3.02
CA TYR A 63 -2.81 9.52 -4.30
C TYR A 63 -1.71 9.55 -5.37
N PRO A 64 -0.82 10.56 -5.48
CA PRO A 64 0.29 10.49 -6.43
C PRO A 64 1.23 9.32 -6.11
N GLU A 65 1.60 9.17 -4.85
CA GLU A 65 2.44 8.09 -4.34
C GLU A 65 1.80 6.73 -4.60
N SER A 66 0.52 6.58 -4.21
CA SER A 66 -0.26 5.36 -4.44
C SER A 66 -0.34 5.00 -5.92
N LEU A 67 -0.59 5.97 -6.81
CA LEU A 67 -0.70 5.69 -8.24
C LEU A 67 0.64 5.27 -8.87
N THR A 68 1.75 5.70 -8.28
CA THR A 68 3.11 5.28 -8.68
C THR A 68 3.64 4.07 -7.92
N ASP A 69 2.87 3.45 -7.02
CA ASP A 69 3.28 2.19 -6.38
C ASP A 69 3.21 1.03 -7.40
N PRO A 70 4.34 0.35 -7.69
CA PRO A 70 4.37 -0.77 -8.62
C PRO A 70 3.44 -1.92 -8.28
N SER A 71 3.05 -2.06 -7.01
CA SER A 71 2.17 -3.13 -6.52
C SER A 71 0.75 -3.03 -7.09
N TYR A 72 0.33 -1.86 -7.60
CA TYR A 72 -0.94 -1.68 -8.31
C TYR A 72 -0.88 -2.05 -9.81
N ALA A 73 0.23 -2.58 -10.31
CA ALA A 73 0.31 -2.99 -11.71
C ALA A 73 -0.78 -4.02 -12.07
N GLY A 74 -1.54 -3.73 -13.13
CA GLY A 74 -2.66 -4.58 -13.56
C GLY A 74 -3.96 -4.39 -12.77
N GLN A 75 -4.00 -3.46 -11.82
CA GLN A 75 -5.16 -3.20 -10.98
C GLN A 75 -5.86 -1.88 -11.34
N ILE A 76 -7.18 -1.85 -11.14
CA ILE A 76 -7.99 -0.63 -11.13
C ILE A 76 -8.11 -0.17 -9.67
N LEU A 77 -7.63 1.04 -9.38
CA LEU A 77 -7.59 1.56 -8.01
C LEU A 77 -8.83 2.39 -7.72
N VAL A 78 -9.59 1.99 -6.71
CA VAL A 78 -10.72 2.73 -6.15
C VAL A 78 -10.27 3.47 -4.90
N LEU A 79 -10.40 4.80 -4.89
CA LEU A 79 -10.13 5.60 -3.70
C LEU A 79 -11.38 5.66 -2.81
N THR A 80 -11.25 5.27 -1.53
CA THR A 80 -12.36 5.44 -0.58
C THR A 80 -12.53 6.89 -0.16
N GLN A 81 -11.45 7.69 -0.21
CA GLN A 81 -11.52 9.12 0.03
C GLN A 81 -12.40 9.76 -1.06
N PRO A 82 -13.54 10.39 -0.70
CA PRO A 82 -14.50 10.83 -1.69
C PRO A 82 -13.97 11.96 -2.57
N LEU A 83 -13.09 12.81 -2.02
CA LEU A 83 -12.51 13.97 -2.71
C LEU A 83 -11.05 13.69 -3.11
N ALA A 84 -10.78 13.62 -4.42
CA ALA A 84 -9.44 13.41 -4.96
C ALA A 84 -9.04 14.55 -5.93
N GLY A 85 -7.73 14.83 -6.04
CA GLY A 85 -7.19 15.88 -6.93
C GLY A 85 -7.04 17.26 -6.31
N ASN A 86 -7.53 17.47 -5.09
CA ASN A 86 -7.52 18.75 -4.36
C ASN A 86 -6.13 19.39 -4.22
N TYR A 87 -5.07 18.59 -4.04
CA TYR A 87 -3.69 19.07 -3.97
C TYR A 87 -2.88 18.89 -5.26
N GLY A 88 -3.53 18.52 -6.36
CA GLY A 88 -2.89 18.35 -7.66
C GLY A 88 -1.74 17.33 -7.65
N VAL A 89 -0.85 17.45 -8.62
CA VAL A 89 0.30 16.56 -8.79
C VAL A 89 1.59 17.39 -8.80
N PRO A 90 2.61 17.01 -7.99
CA PRO A 90 3.85 17.77 -7.89
C PRO A 90 4.71 17.68 -9.16
N ALA A 91 5.60 18.65 -9.36
CA ALA A 91 6.60 18.53 -10.43
C ALA A 91 7.51 17.33 -10.14
N PRO A 92 7.82 16.48 -11.14
CA PRO A 92 8.82 15.43 -10.97
C PRO A 92 10.15 16.05 -10.53
N LYS A 93 10.67 15.59 -9.39
CA LYS A 93 11.98 15.99 -8.86
C LYS A 93 12.74 14.70 -8.56
N PHE A 94 13.95 14.60 -9.09
CA PHE A 94 14.78 13.42 -8.95
C PHE A 94 16.11 13.78 -8.30
N GLU A 95 16.54 12.97 -7.36
CA GLU A 95 17.85 13.03 -6.74
C GLU A 95 18.50 11.66 -6.88
N GLN A 96 19.71 11.63 -7.47
CA GLN A 96 20.43 10.40 -7.76
C GLN A 96 19.61 9.35 -8.56
N GLY A 97 18.70 9.81 -9.42
CA GLY A 97 17.82 8.93 -10.21
C GLY A 97 16.59 8.41 -9.47
N LEU A 98 16.42 8.74 -8.18
CA LEU A 98 15.23 8.42 -7.40
C LEU A 98 14.30 9.64 -7.37
N SER A 99 13.02 9.44 -7.63
CA SER A 99 12.04 10.53 -7.47
C SER A 99 11.97 10.93 -6.00
N GLU A 100 11.70 12.20 -5.69
CA GLU A 100 11.40 12.70 -4.34
C GLU A 100 9.91 12.56 -4.00
N TYR A 101 9.03 12.70 -4.98
CA TYR A 101 7.58 12.76 -4.76
C TYR A 101 6.81 11.52 -5.23
N TYR A 102 7.46 10.63 -5.97
CA TYR A 102 6.85 9.44 -6.54
C TYR A 102 7.57 8.19 -6.08
N GLU A 103 6.81 7.11 -5.98
CA GLU A 103 7.33 5.81 -5.56
C GLU A 103 7.87 4.98 -6.74
N SER A 104 7.69 5.45 -7.97
CA SER A 104 8.35 4.91 -9.15
C SER A 104 8.43 5.96 -10.27
N ALA A 105 8.90 5.55 -11.46
CA ALA A 105 8.98 6.40 -12.64
C ALA A 105 7.65 6.67 -13.36
N ARG A 106 6.56 5.95 -13.05
CA ARG A 106 5.28 6.06 -13.79
C ARG A 106 4.06 5.68 -12.95
N ILE A 107 2.87 5.99 -13.45
CA ILE A 107 1.62 5.42 -12.92
C ILE A 107 1.55 3.92 -13.25
N HIS A 108 1.26 3.09 -12.26
CA HIS A 108 1.12 1.64 -12.40
C HIS A 108 -0.33 1.15 -12.42
N ALA A 109 -1.22 1.87 -11.72
CA ALA A 109 -2.65 1.59 -11.77
C ALA A 109 -3.20 1.73 -13.19
N LYS A 110 -4.04 0.79 -13.61
CA LYS A 110 -4.68 0.75 -14.94
C LYS A 110 -5.78 1.78 -15.10
N ALA A 111 -6.44 2.14 -14.01
CA ALA A 111 -7.46 3.17 -13.95
C ALA A 111 -7.61 3.66 -12.50
N VAL A 112 -8.18 4.85 -12.34
CA VAL A 112 -8.47 5.44 -11.03
C VAL A 112 -9.95 5.76 -10.94
N ILE A 113 -10.60 5.26 -9.90
CA ILE A 113 -12.03 5.47 -9.65
C ILE A 113 -12.20 6.31 -8.40
N VAL A 114 -12.92 7.42 -8.53
CA VAL A 114 -13.16 8.39 -7.46
C VAL A 114 -14.63 8.78 -7.40
N GLN A 115 -15.08 9.23 -6.23
CA GLN A 115 -16.44 9.72 -6.09
C GLN A 115 -16.57 11.14 -6.64
N ASP A 116 -15.69 12.04 -6.22
CA ASP A 116 -15.67 13.43 -6.65
C ASP A 116 -14.23 13.90 -6.93
N TYR A 117 -14.03 14.43 -8.13
CA TYR A 117 -12.73 14.87 -8.62
C TYR A 117 -12.66 16.39 -8.61
N SER A 118 -11.72 16.92 -7.83
CA SER A 118 -11.38 18.34 -7.82
C SER A 118 -10.50 18.67 -9.03
N TRP A 119 -11.10 19.26 -10.07
CA TRP A 119 -10.35 19.70 -11.27
C TRP A 119 -9.49 20.93 -11.00
N GLN A 120 -9.90 21.80 -10.07
CA GLN A 120 -9.05 22.83 -9.51
C GLN A 120 -8.26 22.27 -8.33
N PHE A 121 -6.96 22.53 -8.32
CA PHE A 121 -6.05 22.11 -7.28
C PHE A 121 -5.38 23.32 -6.62
N SER A 122 -5.04 23.18 -5.34
CA SER A 122 -4.29 24.21 -4.61
C SER A 122 -3.31 23.55 -3.66
N HIS A 123 -2.04 23.53 -4.07
CA HIS A 123 -0.93 23.10 -3.23
C HIS A 123 0.36 23.72 -3.75
N ARG A 124 1.25 24.14 -2.85
CA ARG A 124 2.47 24.89 -3.21
C ARG A 124 3.41 24.11 -4.15
N GLN A 125 3.33 22.79 -4.14
CA GLN A 125 4.18 21.91 -4.97
C GLN A 125 3.50 21.51 -6.30
N ALA A 126 2.20 21.76 -6.46
CA ALA A 126 1.44 21.25 -7.59
C ALA A 126 1.71 22.02 -8.89
N VAL A 127 1.92 21.29 -9.97
CA VAL A 127 2.13 21.84 -11.33
C VAL A 127 1.14 21.29 -12.35
N SER A 128 0.38 20.25 -12.01
CA SER A 128 -0.64 19.64 -12.87
C SER A 128 -1.85 19.24 -12.04
N SER A 129 -3.02 19.21 -12.68
CA SER A 129 -4.19 18.54 -12.11
C SER A 129 -4.00 17.01 -12.20
N LEU A 130 -4.69 16.26 -11.33
CA LEU A 130 -4.68 14.80 -11.38
C LEU A 130 -5.20 14.26 -12.71
N GLY A 131 -6.28 14.83 -13.27
CA GLY A 131 -6.83 14.43 -14.56
C GLY A 131 -5.86 14.64 -15.71
N ALA A 132 -5.22 15.80 -15.79
CA ALA A 132 -4.22 16.08 -16.83
C ALA A 132 -3.00 15.15 -16.72
N TRP A 133 -2.55 14.85 -15.49
CA TRP A 133 -1.46 13.92 -15.26
C TRP A 133 -1.82 12.48 -15.67
N CYS A 134 -3.02 12.01 -15.31
CA CYS A 134 -3.54 10.71 -15.76
C CYS A 134 -3.67 10.65 -17.29
N ALA A 135 -4.16 11.72 -17.93
CA ALA A 135 -4.26 11.82 -19.38
C ALA A 135 -2.89 11.70 -20.07
N ALA A 136 -1.88 12.39 -19.56
CA ALA A 136 -0.51 12.32 -20.07
C ALA A 136 0.12 10.92 -19.96
N HIS A 137 -0.35 10.09 -19.01
CA HIS A 137 0.12 8.72 -18.80
C HIS A 137 -0.78 7.65 -19.43
N GLY A 138 -1.82 8.05 -20.19
CA GLY A 138 -2.74 7.10 -20.80
C GLY A 138 -3.63 6.35 -19.78
N VAL A 139 -3.87 6.93 -18.61
CA VAL A 139 -4.66 6.33 -17.54
C VAL A 139 -6.03 7.01 -17.44
N PRO A 140 -7.15 6.26 -17.51
CA PRO A 140 -8.46 6.82 -17.26
C PRO A 140 -8.66 7.12 -15.77
N LEU A 141 -9.16 8.33 -15.49
CA LEU A 141 -9.64 8.77 -14.18
C LEU A 141 -11.15 8.95 -14.29
N VAL A 142 -11.93 8.13 -13.60
CA VAL A 142 -13.40 8.16 -13.63
C VAL A 142 -13.92 8.72 -12.31
N SER A 143 -14.69 9.81 -12.41
CA SER A 143 -15.36 10.45 -11.27
C SER A 143 -16.88 10.26 -11.33
N GLY A 144 -17.56 10.46 -10.20
CA GLY A 144 -19.01 10.34 -10.07
C GLY A 144 -19.49 8.93 -9.72
N VAL A 145 -18.57 8.01 -9.42
CA VAL A 145 -18.87 6.64 -8.99
C VAL A 145 -19.11 6.63 -7.49
N ASP A 146 -20.16 5.96 -7.02
CA ASP A 146 -20.36 5.72 -5.59
C ASP A 146 -19.31 4.71 -5.08
N THR A 147 -18.14 5.23 -4.70
CA THR A 147 -17.02 4.40 -4.26
C THR A 147 -17.33 3.68 -2.95
N ARG A 148 -18.22 4.21 -2.11
CA ARG A 148 -18.66 3.53 -0.89
C ARG A 148 -19.50 2.29 -1.22
N ALA A 149 -20.49 2.41 -2.11
CA ALA A 149 -21.28 1.27 -2.56
C ALA A 149 -20.41 0.23 -3.27
N LEU A 150 -19.51 0.66 -4.15
CA LEU A 150 -18.54 -0.20 -4.83
C LEU A 150 -17.65 -0.96 -3.83
N VAL A 151 -17.12 -0.28 -2.82
CA VAL A 151 -16.28 -0.91 -1.79
C VAL A 151 -17.09 -1.90 -0.95
N GLY A 152 -18.38 -1.64 -0.70
CA GLY A 152 -19.29 -2.59 -0.07
C GLY A 152 -19.34 -3.92 -0.84
N VAL A 153 -19.56 -3.84 -2.16
CA VAL A 153 -19.55 -4.98 -3.08
C VAL A 153 -18.23 -5.75 -3.00
N LEU A 154 -17.08 -5.06 -3.06
CA LEU A 154 -15.76 -5.68 -3.00
C LEU A 154 -15.46 -6.33 -1.64
N ARG A 155 -15.94 -5.77 -0.53
CA ARG A 155 -15.74 -6.37 0.81
C ARG A 155 -16.60 -7.62 1.02
N GLU A 156 -17.80 -7.64 0.45
CA GLU A 156 -18.72 -8.78 0.51
C GLU A 156 -18.26 -9.94 -0.36
N GLN A 157 -17.78 -9.66 -1.58
CA GLN A 157 -17.51 -10.66 -2.60
C GLN A 157 -16.01 -10.99 -2.73
N GLY A 158 -15.16 -10.08 -2.28
CA GLY A 158 -13.73 -10.09 -2.53
C GLY A 158 -13.33 -9.25 -3.75
N SER A 159 -12.02 -9.02 -3.90
CA SER A 159 -11.47 -8.38 -5.09
C SER A 159 -11.84 -9.18 -6.33
N THR A 160 -12.33 -8.49 -7.36
CA THR A 160 -12.86 -9.09 -8.58
C THR A 160 -12.36 -8.36 -9.82
N MET A 161 -12.48 -8.99 -10.99
CA MET A 161 -12.13 -8.33 -12.25
C MET A 161 -13.16 -7.24 -12.58
N GLY A 162 -12.70 -6.18 -13.24
CA GLY A 162 -13.56 -5.11 -13.70
C GLY A 162 -13.00 -4.40 -14.92
N SER A 163 -13.86 -3.63 -15.57
CA SER A 163 -13.54 -2.86 -16.76
C SER A 163 -14.12 -1.46 -16.66
N VAL A 164 -13.31 -0.47 -17.01
CA VAL A 164 -13.72 0.90 -17.30
C VAL A 164 -13.87 1.01 -18.81
N GLN A 165 -15.07 1.36 -19.27
CA GLN A 165 -15.35 1.68 -20.66
C GLN A 165 -15.62 3.18 -20.80
N VAL A 166 -14.76 3.88 -21.54
CA VAL A 166 -14.91 5.30 -21.85
C VAL A 166 -15.56 5.43 -23.23
N VAL A 167 -16.57 6.31 -23.37
CA VAL A 167 -17.24 6.55 -24.66
C VAL A 167 -16.23 7.07 -25.68
N GLY A 168 -16.16 6.44 -26.86
CA GLY A 168 -15.18 6.77 -27.90
C GLY A 168 -13.76 6.21 -27.67
N GLY A 169 -13.50 5.60 -26.50
CA GLY A 169 -12.28 4.83 -26.26
C GLY A 169 -12.37 3.41 -26.86
N PRO A 170 -11.23 2.69 -26.97
CA PRO A 170 -11.24 1.31 -27.44
C PRO A 170 -12.14 0.44 -26.54
N ALA A 171 -12.80 -0.55 -27.11
CA ALA A 171 -13.56 -1.52 -26.34
C ALA A 171 -12.59 -2.43 -25.57
N VAL A 172 -12.84 -2.63 -24.27
CA VAL A 172 -12.07 -3.56 -23.45
C VAL A 172 -13.02 -4.59 -22.84
N ALA A 173 -12.71 -5.87 -23.05
CA ALA A 173 -13.45 -6.96 -22.45
C ALA A 173 -13.08 -7.14 -20.98
N LEU A 174 -14.04 -7.64 -20.19
CA LEU A 174 -13.77 -8.10 -18.83
C LEU A 174 -12.78 -9.28 -18.87
N PRO A 175 -11.64 -9.19 -18.17
CA PRO A 175 -10.64 -10.25 -18.19
C PRO A 175 -11.16 -11.46 -17.40
N PRO A 176 -10.71 -12.68 -17.75
CA PRO A 176 -11.06 -13.88 -16.99
C PRO A 176 -10.55 -13.79 -15.54
N PRO A 177 -11.26 -14.39 -14.56
CA PRO A 177 -10.79 -14.45 -13.18
C PRO A 177 -9.43 -15.15 -13.08
N ALA A 178 -8.43 -14.41 -12.61
CA ALA A 178 -7.10 -14.87 -12.16
C ALA A 178 -6.41 -15.97 -12.99
N SER A 179 -5.81 -15.57 -14.12
CA SER A 179 -4.55 -16.15 -14.59
C SER A 179 -3.72 -15.01 -15.17
N GLY A 180 -2.92 -14.37 -14.29
CA GLY A 180 -2.17 -13.17 -14.64
C GLY A 180 -0.73 -13.49 -15.04
N PRO A 181 -0.16 -12.77 -16.01
CA PRO A 181 1.26 -12.88 -16.36
C PRO A 181 2.15 -12.51 -15.17
N HIS A 182 3.44 -12.82 -15.25
CA HIS A 182 4.47 -12.45 -14.26
C HIS A 182 4.57 -10.92 -14.10
N LEU A 183 3.67 -10.30 -13.33
CA LEU A 183 3.54 -8.83 -13.20
C LEU A 183 4.83 -8.19 -12.72
N VAL A 184 5.55 -8.88 -11.83
CA VAL A 184 6.89 -8.50 -11.37
C VAL A 184 7.84 -8.24 -12.53
N ALA A 185 7.80 -9.05 -13.60
CA ALA A 185 8.71 -8.88 -14.74
C ALA A 185 8.38 -7.62 -15.55
N SER A 186 7.13 -7.14 -15.50
CA SER A 186 6.68 -5.93 -16.18
C SER A 186 7.08 -4.63 -15.46
N VAL A 187 7.38 -4.72 -14.15
CA VAL A 187 7.73 -3.57 -13.31
C VAL A 187 9.20 -3.53 -12.90
N SER A 188 9.87 -4.69 -12.85
CA SER A 188 11.27 -4.79 -12.48
C SER A 188 12.21 -4.11 -13.48
N THR A 189 13.30 -3.53 -12.95
CA THR A 189 14.43 -2.99 -13.71
C THR A 189 15.00 -4.01 -14.69
N LYS A 190 15.53 -3.52 -15.81
CA LYS A 190 16.09 -4.36 -16.89
C LYS A 190 17.59 -4.61 -16.75
N ALA A 191 18.26 -3.80 -15.95
CA ALA A 191 19.68 -3.91 -15.68
C ALA A 191 19.97 -3.49 -14.23
N PRO A 192 21.08 -3.97 -13.64
CA PRO A 192 21.53 -3.50 -12.34
C PRO A 192 21.74 -1.98 -12.31
N GLN A 193 21.29 -1.33 -11.24
CA GLN A 193 21.50 0.10 -11.00
C GLN A 193 22.17 0.31 -9.64
N VAL A 194 23.16 1.19 -9.57
CA VAL A 194 23.92 1.43 -8.34
C VAL A 194 23.68 2.86 -7.84
N PHE A 195 23.29 2.97 -6.58
CA PHE A 195 23.02 4.21 -5.86
C PHE A 195 23.95 4.33 -4.65
N GLY A 196 24.27 5.56 -4.21
CA GLY A 196 25.16 5.77 -3.06
C GLY A 196 26.59 5.25 -3.28
N LYS A 197 27.12 5.41 -4.50
CA LYS A 197 28.46 4.91 -4.87
C LYS A 197 29.52 5.34 -3.86
N GLY A 198 30.35 4.40 -3.43
CA GLY A 198 31.40 4.63 -2.43
C GLY A 198 30.96 4.48 -0.98
N GLY A 199 29.70 4.07 -0.73
CA GLY A 199 29.26 3.63 0.58
C GLY A 199 30.09 2.44 1.10
N LYS A 200 30.36 2.43 2.41
CA LYS A 200 31.15 1.38 3.07
C LYS A 200 30.45 0.03 3.03
N TYR A 201 29.13 0.02 3.24
CA TYR A 201 28.33 -1.21 3.35
C TYR A 201 27.53 -1.45 2.08
N LYS A 202 27.67 -2.63 1.49
CA LYS A 202 27.06 -2.98 0.20
C LYS A 202 25.75 -3.72 0.39
N LEU A 203 24.67 -3.17 -0.14
CA LEU A 203 23.34 -3.75 -0.11
C LEU A 203 22.90 -4.18 -1.50
N ALA A 204 22.36 -5.39 -1.63
CA ALA A 204 21.58 -5.80 -2.78
C ALA A 204 20.09 -5.56 -2.51
N VAL A 205 19.37 -5.00 -3.48
CA VAL A 205 17.90 -4.92 -3.46
C VAL A 205 17.37 -5.67 -4.67
N MET A 206 16.61 -6.74 -4.45
CA MET A 206 15.92 -7.45 -5.53
C MET A 206 14.66 -6.66 -5.91
N ASP A 207 14.59 -6.23 -7.18
CA ASP A 207 13.50 -5.41 -7.69
C ASP A 207 12.30 -6.25 -8.13
N TYR A 208 11.34 -6.45 -7.22
CA TYR A 208 10.06 -7.06 -7.54
C TYR A 208 8.98 -6.05 -7.93
N GLY A 209 9.34 -4.78 -8.11
CA GLY A 209 8.44 -3.63 -8.10
C GLY A 209 8.78 -2.69 -6.95
N VAL A 210 10.08 -2.40 -6.79
CA VAL A 210 10.59 -1.60 -5.68
C VAL A 210 9.98 -0.22 -5.68
N LYS A 211 9.57 0.22 -4.49
CA LYS A 211 9.23 1.62 -4.25
C LYS A 211 10.50 2.44 -4.01
N HIS A 212 10.61 3.62 -4.63
CA HIS A 212 11.77 4.49 -4.47
C HIS A 212 12.09 4.80 -3.00
N ASN A 213 11.08 4.87 -2.10
CA ASN A 213 11.37 5.14 -0.71
C ASN A 213 12.11 4.02 0.03
N ILE A 214 12.05 2.77 -0.46
CA ILE A 214 12.89 1.67 0.05
C ILE A 214 14.36 2.01 -0.20
N LEU A 215 14.68 2.46 -1.42
CA LEU A 215 16.05 2.83 -1.80
C LEU A 215 16.52 4.07 -1.04
N ARG A 216 15.68 5.10 -0.93
CA ARG A 216 15.98 6.30 -0.12
C ARG A 216 16.23 5.94 1.35
N SER A 217 15.42 5.05 1.93
CA SER A 217 15.57 4.62 3.33
C SER A 217 16.85 3.80 3.55
N ALA A 218 17.19 2.93 2.60
CA ALA A 218 18.43 2.16 2.62
C ALA A 218 19.68 3.03 2.48
N LEU A 219 19.63 4.09 1.67
CA LEU A 219 20.71 5.06 1.45
C LEU A 219 20.86 6.12 2.55
N LYS A 220 19.82 6.28 3.39
CA LYS A 220 19.78 7.31 4.44
C LYS A 220 20.95 7.13 5.41
N GLY A 221 21.72 8.20 5.57
CA GLY A 221 22.93 8.25 6.40
C GLY A 221 24.24 8.22 5.58
N GLY A 222 24.18 7.84 4.30
CA GLY A 222 25.32 7.94 3.37
C GLY A 222 26.41 6.87 3.54
N GLU A 223 26.19 5.87 4.40
CA GLU A 223 27.18 4.81 4.65
C GLU A 223 27.00 3.59 3.75
N THR A 224 25.88 3.49 3.01
CA THR A 224 25.50 2.33 2.22
C THR A 224 25.60 2.59 0.72
N GLU A 225 26.10 1.61 -0.02
CA GLU A 225 26.00 1.52 -1.47
C GLU A 225 24.92 0.50 -1.81
N VAL A 226 23.90 0.91 -2.56
CA VAL A 226 22.74 0.06 -2.88
C VAL A 226 22.78 -0.33 -4.35
N THR A 227 22.82 -1.63 -4.62
CA THR A 227 22.67 -2.20 -5.97
C THR A 227 21.26 -2.75 -6.14
N LEU A 228 20.44 -2.07 -6.93
CA LEU A 228 19.13 -2.55 -7.37
C LEU A 228 19.32 -3.57 -8.49
N LEU A 229 18.80 -4.77 -8.32
CA LEU A 229 18.98 -5.92 -9.21
C LEU A 229 17.64 -6.33 -9.85
N PRO A 230 17.64 -6.76 -11.12
CA PRO A 230 16.45 -7.36 -11.74
C PRO A 230 15.88 -8.51 -10.92
N TRP A 231 14.57 -8.74 -11.03
CA TRP A 231 13.83 -9.75 -10.26
C TRP A 231 14.38 -11.19 -10.44
N ASP A 232 14.92 -11.48 -11.62
CA ASP A 232 15.46 -12.77 -12.06
C ASP A 232 16.98 -12.86 -11.92
N PHE A 233 17.62 -11.87 -11.30
CA PHE A 233 19.06 -11.90 -11.05
C PHE A 233 19.43 -13.09 -10.15
N PRO A 234 20.47 -13.88 -10.48
CA PRO A 234 20.87 -15.07 -9.73
C PRO A 234 21.61 -14.68 -8.44
N ILE A 235 20.87 -14.15 -7.47
CA ILE A 235 21.43 -13.60 -6.23
C ILE A 235 22.12 -14.66 -5.38
N ASP A 236 21.66 -15.91 -5.41
CA ASP A 236 22.29 -17.04 -4.71
C ASP A 236 23.79 -17.17 -5.06
N GLU A 237 24.15 -16.95 -6.32
CA GLU A 237 25.54 -17.05 -6.81
C GLU A 237 26.38 -15.80 -6.46
N HIS A 238 25.73 -14.70 -6.12
CA HIS A 238 26.34 -13.38 -5.99
C HIS A 238 26.21 -12.77 -4.59
N ALA A 239 25.51 -13.43 -3.67
CA ALA A 239 25.23 -12.95 -2.33
C ALA A 239 26.50 -12.59 -1.55
N HIS A 240 27.60 -13.32 -1.76
CA HIS A 240 28.91 -13.09 -1.15
C HIS A 240 29.54 -11.71 -1.48
N LYS A 241 28.98 -10.96 -2.44
CA LYS A 241 29.43 -9.62 -2.82
C LYS A 241 28.76 -8.51 -2.01
N PHE A 242 27.78 -8.84 -1.18
CA PHE A 242 26.94 -7.90 -0.44
C PHE A 242 26.99 -8.20 1.05
N ASP A 243 26.88 -7.16 1.87
CA ASP A 243 26.79 -7.23 3.33
C ASP A 243 25.33 -7.44 3.79
N GLY A 244 24.36 -7.12 2.94
CA GLY A 244 22.93 -7.32 3.19
C GLY A 244 22.10 -7.43 1.92
N ILE A 245 20.98 -8.15 2.00
CA ILE A 245 20.05 -8.35 0.88
C ILE A 245 18.64 -7.94 1.33
N LEU A 246 18.01 -7.06 0.56
CA LEU A 246 16.60 -6.67 0.70
C LEU A 246 15.79 -7.24 -0.46
N LEU A 247 14.62 -7.76 -0.13
CA LEU A 247 13.64 -8.25 -1.09
C LEU A 247 12.49 -7.23 -1.11
N SER A 248 12.27 -6.55 -2.25
CA SER A 248 11.29 -5.46 -2.29
C SER A 248 9.84 -5.96 -2.30
N ASN A 249 8.91 -5.02 -2.18
CA ASN A 249 7.51 -5.23 -2.53
C ASN A 249 7.32 -5.50 -4.03
N GLY A 250 6.12 -5.94 -4.42
CA GLY A 250 5.77 -6.17 -5.82
C GLY A 250 4.30 -6.53 -6.06
N PRO A 251 3.85 -6.51 -7.32
CA PRO A 251 2.50 -6.88 -7.73
C PRO A 251 2.33 -8.38 -7.95
N GLY A 252 1.08 -8.85 -7.85
CA GLY A 252 0.66 -10.18 -8.29
C GLY A 252 0.79 -11.29 -7.24
N ASP A 253 0.50 -12.52 -7.66
CA ASP A 253 0.66 -13.70 -6.81
C ASP A 253 2.13 -14.13 -6.84
N PRO A 254 2.81 -14.21 -5.67
CA PRO A 254 4.20 -14.65 -5.63
C PRO A 254 4.42 -16.08 -6.15
N LYS A 255 3.38 -16.92 -6.23
CA LYS A 255 3.46 -18.27 -6.84
C LYS A 255 3.80 -18.24 -8.34
N PHE A 256 3.53 -17.14 -9.04
CA PHE A 256 3.88 -17.03 -10.46
C PHE A 256 5.33 -16.59 -10.69
N MET A 257 6.13 -16.38 -9.64
CA MET A 257 7.57 -16.16 -9.79
C MET A 257 8.27 -17.51 -10.04
N THR A 258 8.57 -17.79 -11.31
CA THR A 258 8.99 -19.10 -11.82
C THR A 258 10.49 -19.39 -11.68
N THR A 259 11.32 -18.37 -11.49
CA THR A 259 12.76 -18.50 -11.13
C THR A 259 12.82 -18.65 -9.61
N PRO A 260 13.57 -19.62 -9.05
CA PRO A 260 13.10 -20.44 -7.94
C PRO A 260 12.50 -19.60 -6.81
N VAL A 261 11.34 -20.04 -6.34
CA VAL A 261 10.46 -19.54 -5.25
C VAL A 261 11.19 -19.06 -3.97
N LYS A 262 12.51 -19.29 -3.89
CA LYS A 262 13.50 -18.71 -2.96
C LYS A 262 13.46 -17.19 -2.81
N HIS A 263 12.86 -16.48 -3.76
CA HIS A 263 12.87 -15.03 -3.83
C HIS A 263 11.80 -14.34 -2.95
N VAL A 264 10.88 -15.09 -2.35
CA VAL A 264 9.97 -14.63 -1.29
C VAL A 264 10.30 -15.39 -0.03
N LEU A 265 10.79 -14.69 1.01
CA LEU A 265 11.42 -15.29 2.17
C LEU A 265 10.59 -16.41 2.83
N GLY A 266 9.29 -16.19 3.04
CA GLY A 266 8.42 -17.21 3.64
C GLY A 266 8.23 -18.45 2.75
N MET A 267 8.10 -18.25 1.43
CA MET A 267 7.98 -19.38 0.51
C MET A 267 9.32 -20.11 0.33
N ALA A 268 10.44 -19.39 0.37
CA ALA A 268 11.79 -19.94 0.41
C ALA A 268 12.00 -20.83 1.65
N ALA A 269 11.39 -20.47 2.77
CA ALA A 269 11.38 -21.27 3.99
C ALA A 269 10.47 -22.52 3.88
N GLY A 270 9.54 -22.56 2.92
CA GLY A 270 8.60 -23.68 2.71
C GLY A 270 7.15 -23.35 3.08
N MET A 271 6.84 -22.11 3.45
CA MET A 271 5.47 -21.69 3.72
C MET A 271 4.65 -21.57 2.44
N LYS A 272 3.35 -21.85 2.53
CA LYS A 272 2.38 -21.61 1.46
C LYS A 272 1.85 -20.19 1.54
N THR A 273 1.32 -19.71 0.41
CA THR A 273 0.55 -18.45 0.35
C THR A 273 -0.90 -18.72 0.00
N TYR A 274 -1.78 -17.83 0.45
CA TYR A 274 -3.18 -17.79 0.07
C TYR A 274 -3.61 -16.37 -0.32
N LYS A 275 -4.68 -16.27 -1.11
CA LYS A 275 -5.26 -14.98 -1.51
C LYS A 275 -6.21 -14.50 -0.43
N LEU A 276 -6.02 -13.26 0.02
CA LEU A 276 -6.95 -12.58 0.92
C LEU A 276 -8.24 -12.23 0.16
N LYS A 277 -9.36 -12.18 0.88
CA LYS A 277 -10.67 -11.89 0.28
C LYS A 277 -10.65 -10.59 -0.54
N TYR A 278 -10.20 -9.49 0.06
CA TYR A 278 -10.08 -8.18 -0.59
C TYR A 278 -8.74 -7.49 -0.32
N GLY A 279 -7.77 -8.22 0.26
CA GLY A 279 -6.45 -7.73 0.65
C GLY A 279 -6.44 -6.67 1.76
N ASN A 280 -5.24 -6.33 2.21
CA ASN A 280 -5.02 -5.23 3.14
C ASN A 280 -4.38 -4.07 2.39
N ARG A 281 -5.14 -2.96 2.29
CA ARG A 281 -4.82 -1.82 1.42
C ARG A 281 -5.19 -0.51 2.10
N GLY A 282 -4.21 0.20 2.62
CA GLY A 282 -4.42 1.47 3.30
C GLY A 282 -3.26 1.90 4.20
N HIS A 283 -3.39 3.08 4.78
CA HIS A 283 -2.39 3.70 5.67
C HIS A 283 -2.74 3.58 7.16
N ASN A 284 -3.69 2.70 7.50
CA ASN A 284 -4.27 2.57 8.83
C ASN A 284 -4.35 1.12 9.30
N GLN A 285 -3.48 0.24 8.79
CA GLN A 285 -3.53 -1.19 9.14
C GLN A 285 -2.74 -1.43 10.44
N PRO A 286 -3.38 -1.86 11.53
CA PRO A 286 -2.72 -2.13 12.80
C PRO A 286 -1.99 -3.48 12.77
N CYS A 287 -0.72 -3.49 13.16
CA CYS A 287 0.07 -4.71 13.30
C CYS A 287 0.58 -4.83 14.75
N ILE A 288 0.41 -6.02 15.33
CA ILE A 288 0.85 -6.34 16.69
C ILE A 288 2.17 -7.12 16.61
N ASP A 289 3.18 -6.62 17.30
CA ASP A 289 4.46 -7.29 17.50
C ASP A 289 4.28 -8.40 18.55
N LEU A 290 4.41 -9.66 18.11
CA LEU A 290 4.24 -10.82 18.98
C LEU A 290 5.50 -11.20 19.76
N ILE A 291 6.64 -10.59 19.44
CA ILE A 291 7.96 -10.96 19.98
C ILE A 291 8.45 -9.92 21.02
N HIS A 292 8.13 -8.64 20.84
CA HIS A 292 8.60 -7.55 21.71
C HIS A 292 7.47 -6.89 22.52
N GLY A 293 6.80 -7.65 23.38
CA GLY A 293 5.89 -7.02 24.35
C GLY A 293 4.49 -6.64 23.84
N GLY A 294 4.07 -7.09 22.66
CA GLY A 294 2.69 -6.87 22.20
C GLY A 294 2.41 -5.46 21.67
N LYS A 295 3.45 -4.69 21.29
CA LYS A 295 3.26 -3.32 20.79
C LYS A 295 2.46 -3.35 19.48
N CYS A 296 1.46 -2.48 19.38
CA CYS A 296 0.76 -2.20 18.13
C CYS A 296 1.43 -1.04 17.38
N VAL A 297 1.64 -1.19 16.09
CA VAL A 297 2.10 -0.14 15.17
C VAL A 297 1.09 0.03 14.04
N ILE A 298 0.90 1.26 13.57
CA ILE A 298 0.05 1.53 12.40
C ILE A 298 0.93 1.48 11.15
N THR A 299 0.48 0.75 10.14
CA THR A 299 1.28 0.42 8.97
C THR A 299 0.59 0.80 7.66
N SER A 300 1.42 1.02 6.63
CA SER A 300 0.97 1.15 5.24
C SER A 300 1.01 -0.22 4.59
N GLN A 301 -0.10 -0.67 4.00
CA GLN A 301 -0.19 -1.98 3.37
C GLN A 301 -0.80 -1.88 1.98
N ASN A 302 -0.31 -2.72 1.06
CA ASN A 302 -0.87 -2.90 -0.26
C ASN A 302 -0.63 -4.33 -0.79
N HIS A 303 -1.26 -5.32 -0.17
CA HIS A 303 -1.10 -6.72 -0.60
C HIS A 303 -2.43 -7.48 -0.65
N GLY A 304 -2.55 -8.38 -1.63
CA GLY A 304 -3.70 -9.27 -1.81
C GLY A 304 -3.44 -10.72 -1.43
N TYR A 305 -2.20 -11.06 -1.08
CA TYR A 305 -1.74 -12.41 -0.74
C TYR A 305 -1.04 -12.38 0.61
N CYS A 306 -1.09 -13.48 1.34
CA CYS A 306 -0.52 -13.60 2.68
C CYS A 306 0.10 -14.99 2.88
N LEU A 307 1.06 -15.09 3.81
CA LEU A 307 1.66 -16.36 4.22
C LEU A 307 0.71 -17.15 5.14
N ASP A 308 0.68 -18.47 4.94
CA ASP A 308 -0.10 -19.40 5.76
C ASP A 308 0.73 -19.88 6.96
N ASP A 309 0.41 -19.34 8.14
CA ASP A 309 1.04 -19.68 9.43
C ASP A 309 1.01 -21.19 9.71
N SER A 310 -0.01 -21.93 9.25
CA SER A 310 -0.14 -23.38 9.50
C SER A 310 0.93 -24.22 8.78
N THR A 311 1.63 -23.60 7.83
CA THR A 311 2.69 -24.24 7.04
C THR A 311 4.09 -23.76 7.43
N MET A 312 4.21 -23.07 8.58
CA MET A 312 5.48 -22.57 9.08
C MET A 312 6.42 -23.74 9.45
N PRO A 313 7.63 -23.79 8.87
CA PRO A 313 8.62 -24.82 9.20
C PRO A 313 9.26 -24.59 10.57
N GLU A 314 9.96 -25.61 11.08
CA GLU A 314 10.79 -25.49 12.28
C GLU A 314 11.89 -24.41 12.09
N GLY A 315 12.21 -23.69 13.17
CA GLY A 315 13.21 -22.61 13.14
C GLY A 315 12.67 -21.27 12.64
N TRP A 316 11.37 -21.14 12.41
CA TRP A 316 10.68 -19.89 12.08
C TRP A 316 9.57 -19.61 13.09
N GLN A 317 9.25 -18.33 13.27
CA GLN A 317 8.13 -17.88 14.10
C GLN A 317 7.41 -16.69 13.45
N VAL A 318 6.13 -16.54 13.79
CA VAL A 318 5.35 -15.36 13.44
C VAL A 318 5.88 -14.18 14.26
N TYR A 319 6.28 -13.13 13.56
CA TYR A 319 6.78 -11.90 14.18
C TYR A 319 5.65 -10.89 14.41
N LEU A 320 4.83 -10.66 13.40
CA LEU A 320 3.77 -9.65 13.42
C LEU A 320 2.46 -10.26 12.95
N LYS A 321 1.35 -9.80 13.53
CA LYS A 321 -0.01 -10.12 13.07
C LYS A 321 -0.85 -8.88 12.86
N ASN A 322 -1.73 -8.94 11.87
CA ASN A 322 -2.73 -7.91 11.66
C ASN A 322 -3.75 -7.95 12.81
N ALA A 323 -4.02 -6.82 13.46
CA ALA A 323 -4.96 -6.79 14.57
C ALA A 323 -6.43 -6.90 14.14
N ASN A 324 -6.74 -6.60 12.87
CA ASN A 324 -8.11 -6.63 12.35
C ASN A 324 -8.55 -8.03 11.92
N ASP A 325 -7.70 -8.77 11.22
CA ASP A 325 -8.05 -10.06 10.60
C ASP A 325 -7.17 -11.25 11.02
N GLY A 326 -6.13 -11.01 11.82
CA GLY A 326 -5.22 -12.06 12.32
C GLY A 326 -4.26 -12.64 11.29
N SER A 327 -4.21 -12.07 10.08
CA SER A 327 -3.29 -12.48 9.01
C SER A 327 -1.83 -12.23 9.39
N ASN A 328 -0.92 -12.98 8.76
CA ASN A 328 0.52 -12.87 8.99
C ASN A 328 1.03 -11.52 8.44
N GLU A 329 1.73 -10.77 9.29
CA GLU A 329 2.32 -9.48 8.94
C GLU A 329 3.84 -9.46 9.02
N GLY A 330 4.44 -10.61 9.34
CA GLY A 330 5.87 -10.76 9.43
C GLY A 330 6.30 -12.10 10.00
N ILE A 331 7.49 -12.51 9.60
CA ILE A 331 8.14 -13.76 10.03
C ILE A 331 9.58 -13.48 10.43
N TRP A 332 10.09 -14.31 11.33
CA TRP A 332 11.48 -14.22 11.77
C TRP A 332 12.06 -15.63 11.94
N ALA A 333 13.20 -15.88 11.33
CA ALA A 333 13.98 -17.09 11.58
C ALA A 333 14.70 -17.02 12.94
N ALA A 334 14.73 -18.13 13.67
CA ALA A 334 15.37 -18.26 14.97
C ALA A 334 16.86 -17.85 14.95
N GLY A 335 17.56 -17.99 13.82
CA GLY A 335 18.94 -17.56 13.66
C GLY A 335 19.17 -16.04 13.55
N GLY A 336 18.13 -15.21 13.65
CA GLY A 336 18.23 -13.74 13.59
C GLY A 336 18.46 -13.17 12.18
N ARG A 337 19.08 -13.95 11.29
CA ARG A 337 19.51 -13.57 9.93
C ARG A 337 18.40 -13.22 8.95
N TRP A 338 17.20 -13.75 9.15
CA TRP A 338 16.11 -13.64 8.18
C TRP A 338 14.87 -13.09 8.85
N LYS A 339 14.45 -11.90 8.43
CA LYS A 339 13.27 -11.20 8.94
C LYS A 339 12.52 -10.63 7.74
N ALA A 340 11.20 -10.79 7.71
CA ALA A 340 10.35 -10.14 6.72
C ALA A 340 9.12 -9.54 7.40
N VAL A 341 8.61 -8.49 6.78
CA VAL A 341 7.34 -7.86 7.13
C VAL A 341 6.48 -7.79 5.87
N GLN A 342 5.16 -7.86 6.05
CA GLN A 342 4.20 -7.91 4.95
C GLN A 342 3.71 -6.50 4.54
N PHE A 343 3.79 -5.55 5.47
CA PHE A 343 3.54 -4.13 5.24
C PHE A 343 4.76 -3.40 4.67
N HIS A 344 4.63 -2.10 4.46
CA HIS A 344 5.62 -1.20 3.87
C HIS A 344 6.24 -0.28 4.93
N PRO A 345 7.39 -0.62 5.55
CA PRO A 345 8.02 0.23 6.55
C PRO A 345 8.47 1.58 6.01
N GLU A 346 8.75 1.65 4.70
CA GLU A 346 9.13 2.87 4.01
C GLU A 346 7.97 3.85 3.90
N ALA A 347 6.72 3.38 3.97
CA ALA A 347 5.52 4.18 3.78
C ALA A 347 5.58 5.09 2.54
N TRP A 348 5.70 6.40 2.75
CA TRP A 348 5.56 7.47 1.75
C TRP A 348 4.12 7.65 1.26
N GLY A 349 3.40 8.52 1.96
CA GLY A 349 1.94 8.70 1.88
C GLY A 349 1.22 8.21 3.14
N GLY A 350 1.75 7.18 3.82
CA GLY A 350 1.23 6.63 5.08
C GLY A 350 2.14 6.86 6.30
N PRO A 351 1.83 6.23 7.46
CA PRO A 351 2.53 6.47 8.73
C PRO A 351 4.00 6.04 8.69
N THR A 352 4.85 6.80 9.37
CA THR A 352 6.30 6.57 9.45
C THR A 352 6.73 5.75 10.68
N ASP A 353 5.77 5.14 11.38
CA ASP A 353 5.93 4.48 12.68
C ASP A 353 6.90 3.28 12.65
N THR A 354 7.21 2.77 11.46
CA THR A 354 8.04 1.57 11.25
C THR A 354 9.34 1.83 10.48
N LEU A 355 9.70 3.09 10.22
CA LEU A 355 10.97 3.45 9.55
C LEU A 355 12.21 2.94 10.30
N TYR A 356 12.12 2.77 11.63
CA TYR A 356 13.19 2.23 12.45
C TYR A 356 13.66 0.84 12.00
N MET A 357 12.82 0.08 11.29
CA MET A 357 13.19 -1.24 10.77
C MET A 357 14.31 -1.17 9.73
N PHE A 358 14.42 -0.07 8.97
CA PHE A 358 15.57 0.15 8.08
C PHE A 358 16.85 0.45 8.85
N ASP A 359 16.75 1.16 9.97
CA ASP A 359 17.91 1.44 10.82
C ASP A 359 18.37 0.14 11.52
N GLU A 360 17.45 -0.67 12.06
CA GLU A 360 17.75 -2.02 12.59
C GLU A 360 18.44 -2.91 11.54
N PHE A 361 17.93 -2.92 10.30
CA PHE A 361 18.53 -3.70 9.22
C PHE A 361 19.94 -3.22 8.90
N LYS A 362 20.16 -1.90 8.78
CA LYS A 362 21.49 -1.34 8.55
C LYS A 362 22.44 -1.69 9.69
N ASP A 363 22.01 -1.62 10.94
CA ASP A 363 22.84 -1.99 12.08
C ASP A 363 23.24 -3.47 12.05
N GLN A 364 22.33 -4.36 11.63
CA GLN A 364 22.65 -5.79 11.40
C GLN A 364 23.70 -5.96 10.29
N VAL A 365 23.57 -5.23 9.19
CA VAL A 365 24.52 -5.25 8.08
C VAL A 365 25.90 -4.77 8.52
N LYS A 366 25.96 -3.67 9.28
CA LYS A 366 27.21 -3.15 9.85
C LYS A 366 27.89 -4.19 10.73
N ALA A 367 27.13 -4.80 11.64
CA ALA A 367 27.65 -5.83 12.54
C ALA A 367 28.15 -7.06 11.77
N PHE A 368 27.42 -7.49 10.73
CA PHE A 368 27.84 -8.60 9.87
C PHE A 368 29.16 -8.30 9.14
N HIS A 369 29.27 -7.11 8.55
CA HIS A 369 30.47 -6.67 7.83
C HIS A 369 31.70 -6.61 8.75
N GLU A 370 31.54 -6.15 9.99
CA GLU A 370 32.66 -5.95 10.93
C GLU A 370 33.07 -7.24 11.65
N CYS A 371 32.12 -8.13 11.96
CA CYS A 371 32.35 -9.30 12.82
C CYS A 371 32.26 -10.64 12.06
N GLY A 372 31.90 -10.64 10.78
CA GLY A 372 31.65 -11.87 9.98
C GLY A 372 30.47 -12.72 10.48
N SER A 373 29.73 -12.23 11.47
CA SER A 373 28.59 -12.90 12.09
C SER A 373 27.60 -11.85 12.59
N LEU A 374 26.31 -12.17 12.54
CA LEU A 374 25.34 -11.37 13.26
C LEU A 374 25.50 -11.64 14.76
N PRO A 375 25.41 -10.62 15.62
CA PRO A 375 25.29 -10.87 17.04
C PRO A 375 24.10 -11.81 17.25
N SER A 376 24.29 -12.87 18.04
CA SER A 376 23.17 -13.70 18.46
C SER A 376 22.12 -12.75 19.04
N PRO A 377 20.83 -12.89 18.67
CA PRO A 377 19.79 -12.08 19.29
C PRO A 377 19.91 -12.31 20.81
N ARG A 378 20.44 -11.32 21.54
CA ARG A 378 20.73 -11.45 22.99
C ARG A 378 19.49 -11.84 23.80
N TRP A 379 18.32 -11.74 23.19
CA TRP A 379 17.01 -11.80 23.82
C TRP A 379 16.20 -13.06 23.47
N ILE A 380 16.55 -13.82 22.42
CA ILE A 380 15.58 -14.75 21.83
C ILE A 380 15.91 -16.23 22.11
N TRP A 381 17.18 -16.63 22.27
CA TRP A 381 17.51 -18.07 22.28
C TRP A 381 18.58 -18.47 23.28
N GLY A 382 18.29 -18.31 24.58
CA GLY A 382 18.88 -19.15 25.62
C GLY A 382 18.15 -20.50 25.66
N SER A 383 18.79 -21.56 26.20
CA SER A 383 18.26 -22.93 26.33
C SER A 383 16.98 -23.06 27.19
N ASN A 384 16.45 -21.95 27.68
CA ASN A 384 15.14 -21.79 28.30
C ASN A 384 14.30 -20.88 27.38
N ALA A 385 13.97 -21.33 26.17
CA ALA A 385 13.00 -20.65 25.32
C ALA A 385 11.61 -20.76 25.98
N VAL A 386 11.36 -19.90 26.96
CA VAL A 386 10.02 -19.66 27.48
C VAL A 386 9.33 -18.86 26.37
N PRO A 387 8.15 -19.27 25.87
CA PRO A 387 7.37 -18.40 25.00
C PRO A 387 7.24 -17.07 25.72
N TYR A 388 7.72 -15.98 25.09
CA TYR A 388 7.70 -14.67 25.69
C TYR A 388 6.24 -14.34 26.02
N GLN A 389 5.89 -14.42 27.30
CA GLN A 389 4.59 -13.96 27.76
C GLN A 389 4.59 -12.45 27.54
N VAL A 390 3.57 -11.95 26.82
CA VAL A 390 3.30 -10.52 26.73
C VAL A 390 3.08 -10.01 28.16
N SER A 391 4.15 -9.56 28.82
CA SER A 391 4.04 -8.89 30.10
C SER A 391 3.50 -7.50 29.80
N VAL A 392 2.21 -7.33 30.01
CA VAL A 392 1.57 -6.02 29.98
C VAL A 392 2.35 -5.12 30.95
N PRO A 393 2.99 -4.02 30.49
CA PRO A 393 3.76 -3.15 31.36
C PRO A 393 2.90 -2.75 32.57
N GLU A 394 3.51 -2.52 33.73
CA GLU A 394 2.77 -2.21 34.97
C GLU A 394 1.73 -1.08 34.77
N ALA A 395 2.04 -0.10 33.93
CA ALA A 395 1.16 1.00 33.53
C ALA A 395 -0.14 0.59 32.80
N PHE A 396 -0.21 -0.63 32.25
CA PHE A 396 -1.35 -1.17 31.51
C PHE A 396 -2.04 -2.32 32.23
N GLN A 397 -1.62 -2.63 33.47
CA GLN A 397 -2.33 -3.62 34.30
C GLN A 397 -3.76 -3.12 34.55
N PRO A 398 -4.79 -3.97 34.35
CA PRO A 398 -6.17 -3.57 34.61
C PRO A 398 -6.33 -3.09 36.05
N PHE A 399 -6.69 -1.82 36.24
CA PHE A 399 -7.01 -1.30 37.56
C PHE A 399 -8.36 -1.86 38.03
N GLN A 400 -8.40 -2.49 39.20
CA GLN A 400 -9.65 -2.95 39.80
C GLN A 400 -10.35 -1.81 40.54
N ALA A 401 -11.33 -1.19 39.89
CA ALA A 401 -12.22 -0.24 40.54
C ALA A 401 -13.40 -0.97 41.20
N VAL A 402 -13.53 -0.86 42.52
CA VAL A 402 -14.70 -1.38 43.27
C VAL A 402 -15.93 -0.50 43.04
N LYS A 403 -15.73 0.80 42.86
CA LYS A 403 -16.78 1.78 42.56
C LYS A 403 -16.21 2.95 41.78
N THR A 404 -16.87 3.31 40.68
CA THR A 404 -16.48 4.45 39.84
C THR A 404 -17.55 5.52 39.93
N TYR A 405 -17.16 6.74 40.26
CA TYR A 405 -18.05 7.90 40.20
C TYR A 405 -17.72 8.72 38.95
N VAL A 406 -18.68 8.84 38.04
CA VAL A 406 -18.54 9.64 36.82
C VAL A 406 -19.28 10.95 37.03
N PHE A 407 -18.54 12.06 37.16
CA PHE A 407 -19.14 13.39 37.28
C PHE A 407 -19.42 13.96 35.89
N GLY A 408 -20.69 13.98 35.51
CA GLY A 408 -21.15 14.63 34.28
C GLY A 408 -21.19 16.15 34.41
N LEU A 409 -20.94 16.86 33.30
CA LEU A 409 -21.15 18.30 33.21
C LEU A 409 -22.63 18.62 33.47
N ARG A 410 -22.92 19.51 34.42
CA ARG A 410 -24.25 20.11 34.59
C ARG A 410 -24.19 21.56 34.12
N LEU A 411 -24.94 21.87 33.06
CA LEU A 411 -25.19 23.25 32.61
C LEU A 411 -26.49 23.72 33.26
N ALA A 412 -26.42 24.75 34.09
CA ALA A 412 -27.58 25.45 34.61
C ALA A 412 -27.65 26.82 33.93
N PHE A 413 -28.76 27.10 33.24
CA PHE A 413 -29.08 28.46 32.82
C PHE A 413 -29.77 29.16 33.97
N LEU A 414 -29.16 30.22 34.50
CA LEU A 414 -29.84 31.16 35.38
C LEU A 414 -30.81 31.99 34.51
N GLY A 415 -31.98 31.43 34.21
CA GLY A 415 -33.16 32.21 33.86
C GLY A 415 -33.61 33.00 35.08
N ALA A 416 -34.19 34.18 34.85
CA ALA A 416 -34.32 35.27 35.82
C ALA A 416 -35.32 35.05 36.97
N ASP A 417 -35.20 33.96 37.73
CA ASP A 417 -35.82 33.83 39.04
C ASP A 417 -34.72 33.67 40.09
N ARG A 418 -34.35 34.80 40.69
CA ARG A 418 -33.59 34.86 41.94
C ARG A 418 -34.59 34.71 43.09
N GLU A 419 -34.65 33.53 43.66
CA GLU A 419 -34.96 33.35 45.09
C GLU A 419 -33.95 32.40 45.72
#